data_AF-A0A968R7X7-F1
#
_entry.id   AF-A0A968R7X7-F1
#
_cell.length_a   1.000
_cell.length_b   1.000
_cell.length_c   1.000
_cell.angle_alpha   90.00
_cell.angle_beta   90.00
_cell.angle_gamma   90.00
#
_symmetry.space_group_name_H-M   'P 1'
#
loop_
_entity.id
_entity.type
_entity.pdbx_description
1 polymer ?
#
loop_
_entity_poly.entity_id
_entity_poly.type
_entity_poly.pdbx_seq_one_letter_code
_entity_poly.pdbx_strand_id
1 'polypeptide(L)'
;MNSTELLSADELLTRHRNGERDFRGANLMTAHLSEANLSRTNLSGANLKGANLIKSKIDRRSGAPDGHGESINTIPGGIPA
;
A
#
# COMPACT_ATOMS: atom_id res chain seq x y z
N MET A 1 -17.24 -9.46 2.49
CA MET A 1 -17.36 -8.17 1.76
C MET A 1 -16.29 -8.14 0.69
N ASN A 2 -16.63 -7.66 -0.49
CA ASN A 2 -16.34 -8.33 -1.77
C ASN A 2 -15.00 -7.96 -2.40
N SER A 3 -14.46 -8.90 -3.17
CA SER A 3 -13.04 -9.02 -3.51
C SER A 3 -12.45 -8.05 -4.53
N THR A 4 -13.20 -7.12 -5.14
CA THR A 4 -12.68 -6.30 -6.27
C THR A 4 -13.47 -5.03 -6.57
N GLU A 5 -14.32 -4.52 -5.67
CA GLU A 5 -15.19 -3.39 -6.02
C GLU A 5 -14.39 -2.11 -6.26
N LEU A 6 -14.65 -1.46 -7.40
CA LEU A 6 -14.15 -0.15 -7.77
C LEU A 6 -14.34 0.81 -6.60
N LEU A 7 -13.24 1.18 -5.95
CA LEU A 7 -13.29 2.04 -4.78
C LEU A 7 -13.26 3.48 -5.29
N SER A 8 -14.38 4.17 -5.16
CA SER A 8 -14.44 5.60 -5.48
C SER A 8 -13.72 6.42 -4.41
N ALA A 9 -13.31 7.65 -4.75
CA ALA A 9 -12.69 8.55 -3.79
C ALA A 9 -13.57 8.79 -2.53
N ASP A 10 -14.87 8.97 -2.74
CA ASP A 10 -15.85 9.20 -1.67
C ASP A 10 -16.01 7.99 -0.74
N GLU A 11 -16.07 6.79 -1.30
CA GLU A 11 -16.14 5.51 -0.59
C GLU A 11 -14.90 5.32 0.30
N LEU A 12 -13.71 5.62 -0.24
CA LEU A 12 -12.45 5.55 0.49
C LEU A 12 -12.46 6.54 1.66
N LEU A 13 -12.87 7.79 1.43
CA LEU A 13 -13.00 8.81 2.46
C LEU A 13 -13.98 8.39 3.56
N THR A 14 -15.12 7.80 3.19
CA THR A 14 -16.12 7.30 4.14
C THR A 14 -15.55 6.19 5.03
N ARG A 15 -14.88 5.20 4.44
CA ARG A 15 -14.23 4.11 5.18
C ARG A 15 -13.08 4.62 6.06
N HIS A 16 -12.28 5.55 5.53
CA HIS A 16 -11.23 6.21 6.30
C HIS A 16 -11.78 6.97 7.51
N ARG A 17 -12.94 7.63 7.37
CA ARG A 17 -13.64 8.28 8.49
C ARG A 17 -14.15 7.27 9.53
N ASN A 18 -14.46 6.06 9.12
CA ASN A 18 -14.82 4.95 10.03
C ASN A 18 -13.58 4.31 10.71
N GLY A 19 -12.36 4.79 10.42
CA GLY A 19 -11.12 4.29 11.00
C GLY A 19 -10.43 3.20 10.17
N GLU A 20 -10.98 2.87 9.01
CA GLU A 20 -10.40 1.88 8.10
C GLU A 20 -9.16 2.48 7.43
N ARG A 21 -8.02 1.78 7.53
CA ARG A 21 -6.74 2.23 6.95
C ARG A 21 -6.14 1.20 6.01
N ASP A 22 -6.83 0.09 5.76
CA ASP A 22 -6.36 -0.98 4.88
C ASP A 22 -7.13 -0.96 3.57
N PHE A 23 -6.50 -0.44 2.52
CA PHE A 23 -7.04 -0.36 1.16
C PHE A 23 -6.05 -0.97 0.17
N ARG A 24 -5.36 -2.04 0.62
CA ARG A 24 -4.42 -2.77 -0.23
C ARG A 24 -5.15 -3.35 -1.44
N GLY A 25 -4.55 -3.20 -2.62
CA GLY A 25 -5.15 -3.68 -3.87
C GLY A 25 -6.40 -2.92 -4.34
N ALA A 26 -6.77 -1.79 -3.70
CA ALA A 26 -7.95 -1.03 -4.07
C ALA A 26 -7.85 -0.49 -5.52
N ASN A 27 -8.94 -0.59 -6.28
CA ASN A 27 -8.99 -0.02 -7.62
C ASN A 27 -9.54 1.42 -7.56
N LEU A 28 -8.62 2.38 -7.52
CA LEU A 28 -8.86 3.82 -7.47
C LEU A 28 -8.58 4.48 -8.83
N MET A 29 -8.72 3.72 -9.92
CA MET A 29 -8.49 4.23 -11.27
C MET A 29 -9.38 5.45 -11.52
N THR A 30 -8.81 6.55 -11.98
CA THR A 30 -9.51 7.83 -12.19
C THR A 30 -10.18 8.46 -10.96
N ALA A 31 -9.86 8.01 -9.74
CA ALA A 31 -10.47 8.55 -8.53
C ALA A 31 -10.04 10.02 -8.25
N HIS A 32 -10.99 10.87 -7.85
CA HIS A 32 -10.73 12.25 -7.45
C HIS A 32 -10.36 12.35 -5.97
N LEU A 33 -9.08 12.14 -5.66
CA LEU A 33 -8.54 12.18 -4.31
C LEU A 33 -7.87 13.52 -3.98
N SER A 34 -8.10 14.57 -4.78
CA SER A 34 -7.50 15.89 -4.59
C SER A 34 -7.76 16.39 -3.16
N GLU A 35 -6.72 16.85 -2.49
CA GLU A 35 -6.75 17.35 -1.09
C GLU A 35 -7.22 16.32 -0.05
N ALA A 36 -7.37 15.04 -0.41
CA ALA A 36 -7.73 13.99 0.52
C ALA A 36 -6.60 13.73 1.53
N ASN A 37 -6.95 13.61 2.80
CA ASN A 37 -6.02 13.24 3.86
C ASN A 37 -6.06 11.74 4.11
N LEU A 38 -5.16 11.02 3.43
CA LEU A 38 -4.98 9.58 3.53
C LEU A 38 -3.70 9.22 4.28
N SER A 39 -3.26 10.08 5.22
CA SER A 39 -2.05 9.81 6.00
C SER A 39 -2.23 8.53 6.83
N ARG A 40 -1.19 7.68 6.80
CA ARG A 40 -1.16 6.32 7.36
C ARG A 40 -2.18 5.36 6.76
N THR A 41 -2.69 5.65 5.56
CA THR A 41 -3.55 4.72 4.81
C THR A 41 -2.68 3.76 4.01
N ASN A 42 -2.91 2.46 4.14
CA ASN A 42 -2.21 1.43 3.40
C ASN A 42 -2.85 1.25 2.03
N LEU A 43 -2.25 1.87 1.02
CA LEU A 43 -2.62 1.74 -0.40
C LEU A 43 -1.66 0.79 -1.15
N SER A 44 -1.00 -0.13 -0.45
CA SER A 44 -0.04 -1.03 -1.09
C SER A 44 -0.74 -1.89 -2.15
N GLY A 45 -0.24 -1.85 -3.38
CA GLY A 45 -0.85 -2.54 -4.53
C GLY A 45 -2.13 -1.89 -5.07
N ALA A 46 -2.55 -0.71 -4.59
CA ALA A 46 -3.72 -0.02 -5.13
C ALA A 46 -3.47 0.51 -6.56
N ASN A 47 -4.47 0.37 -7.43
CA ASN A 47 -4.42 0.91 -8.79
C ASN A 47 -4.87 2.38 -8.78
N LEU A 48 -3.92 3.30 -8.88
CA LEU A 48 -4.15 4.76 -8.92
C LEU A 48 -4.04 5.33 -10.34
N LYS A 49 -4.15 4.50 -11.38
CA LYS A 49 -3.98 4.94 -12.77
C LYS A 49 -4.99 6.03 -13.12
N GLY A 50 -4.52 7.23 -13.47
CA GLY A 50 -5.36 8.39 -13.77
C GLY A 50 -6.05 9.03 -12.56
N ALA A 51 -5.77 8.59 -11.34
CA ALA A 51 -6.32 9.21 -10.13
C ALA A 51 -5.78 10.64 -9.97
N ASN A 52 -6.66 11.58 -9.61
CA ASN A 52 -6.27 12.93 -9.27
C ASN A 52 -5.81 12.97 -7.81
N LEU A 53 -4.49 13.07 -7.60
CA LEU A 53 -3.83 13.12 -6.29
C LEU A 53 -3.28 14.51 -5.94
N ILE A 54 -3.81 15.57 -6.57
CA ILE A 54 -3.33 16.93 -6.34
C ILE A 54 -3.46 17.27 -4.85
N LYS A 55 -2.36 17.65 -4.20
CA LYS A 55 -2.30 17.98 -2.76
C LYS A 55 -2.79 16.88 -1.80
N SER A 56 -2.95 15.64 -2.24
CA SER A 56 -3.35 14.54 -1.37
C SER A 56 -2.22 14.22 -0.38
N LYS A 57 -2.57 14.01 0.89
CA LYS A 57 -1.61 13.54 1.91
C LYS A 57 -1.62 12.02 1.93
N ILE A 58 -0.72 11.38 1.18
CA ILE A 58 -0.46 9.94 1.29
C ILE A 58 0.87 9.74 2.01
N ASP A 59 0.84 9.03 3.13
CA ASP A 59 2.08 8.61 3.79
C ASP A 59 2.58 7.40 3.02
N ARG A 60 3.53 7.62 2.11
CA ARG A 60 4.32 6.51 1.58
C ARG A 60 5.14 5.98 2.75
N ARG A 61 4.55 5.08 3.53
CA ARG A 61 5.33 4.18 4.35
C ARG A 61 6.02 3.22 3.39
N SER A 62 7.12 3.68 2.82
CA SER A 62 8.15 2.88 2.18
C SER A 62 8.77 2.01 3.26
N GLY A 63 8.05 0.96 3.62
CA GLY A 63 8.57 -0.16 4.38
C GLY A 63 9.17 -1.16 3.42
N ALA A 64 10.24 -0.79 2.74
CA ALA A 64 11.33 -1.74 2.63
C ALA A 64 12.24 -1.37 3.80
N PRO A 65 12.28 -2.16 4.90
CA PRO A 65 13.52 -2.23 5.62
C PRO A 65 14.50 -2.80 4.61
N ASP A 66 15.35 -1.95 4.01
CA ASP A 66 16.53 -2.40 3.29
C ASP A 66 17.47 -3.04 4.31
N GLY A 67 17.07 -4.23 4.78
CA GLY A 67 17.85 -5.11 5.64
C GLY A 67 18.91 -5.80 4.80
N HIS A 68 19.84 -5.01 4.26
CA HIS A 68 21.15 -5.52 3.91
C HIS A 68 21.92 -5.69 5.22
N GLY A 69 21.76 -6.87 5.83
CA GLY A 69 22.39 -7.21 7.10
C GLY A 69 22.22 -8.69 7.40
N GLU A 70 23.08 -9.49 6.78
CA GLU A 70 23.56 -10.79 7.28
C GLU A 70 22.56 -11.97 7.35
N SER A 71 22.72 -12.92 6.43
CA SER A 71 22.85 -14.35 6.71
C SER A 71 23.04 -15.13 5.41
N ILE A 72 24.27 -15.16 4.87
CA ILE A 72 24.65 -16.23 3.95
C ILE A 72 24.94 -17.49 4.76
N ASN A 73 23.88 -18.20 5.13
CA ASN A 73 24.03 -19.59 5.56
C ASN A 73 23.99 -20.49 4.31
N THR A 74 25.17 -20.88 3.81
CA THR A 74 25.38 -22.06 2.93
C THR A 74 26.86 -22.40 3.12
N ILE A 75 27.25 -23.55 3.67
CA ILE A 75 26.96 -24.90 3.17
C ILE A 75 26.97 -25.93 4.34
N PRO A 76 25.96 -26.81 4.44
CA PRO A 76 26.06 -28.03 5.26
C PRO A 76 26.83 -29.10 4.48
N GLY A 77 27.84 -29.71 5.12
CA GLY A 77 28.37 -31.02 4.74
C GLY A 77 29.41 -31.05 3.61
N GLY A 78 30.67 -31.20 4.01
CA GLY A 78 31.80 -31.63 3.17
C GLY A 78 32.86 -32.30 4.05
N ILE A 79 32.63 -33.57 4.37
CA ILE A 79 33.56 -34.51 5.04
C ILE A 79 34.60 -34.99 3.99
N PRO A 80 35.71 -35.70 4.29
CA PRO A 80 36.88 -35.51 5.18
C PRO A 80 38.22 -35.53 4.39
N ALA A 81 39.36 -35.30 5.06
CA ALA A 81 40.64 -36.02 4.84
C ALA A 81 41.52 -35.92 6.09
#